data_AF-A0A7V9NCI7-F1
#
_entry.id   AF-A0A7V9NCI7-F1
#
_cell.length_a   1.000
_cell.length_b   1.000
_cell.length_c   1.000
_cell.angle_alpha   90.00
_cell.angle_beta   90.00
_cell.angle_gamma   90.00
#
_symmetry.space_group_name_H-M   'P 1'
#
loop_
_entity.id
_entity.type
_entity.pdbx_description
1 polymer ?
#
loop_
_entity_poly.entity_id
_entity_poly.type
_entity_poly.pdbx_seq_one_letter_code
_entity_poly.pdbx_strand_id
1 'polypeptide(L)'
;MKKEEARKASAPRPQAKAPGAPTKKERTSPRQFFKEVVGELQKVAWPSRQEVVAYSIVVIVSVIVIASLIFGLDFIFTKAVLALFGVDST
;
A
#
# COMPACT_ATOMS: atom_id res chain seq x y z
N MET A 1 18.71 -64.26 -53.27
CA MET A 1 19.60 -63.20 -52.77
C MET A 1 18.73 -61.97 -52.46
N LYS A 2 18.39 -61.73 -51.19
CA LYS A 2 19.12 -60.84 -50.27
C LYS A 2 18.56 -59.41 -50.33
N LYS A 3 17.33 -59.19 -49.86
CA LYS A 3 16.75 -57.83 -49.76
C LYS A 3 15.72 -57.59 -48.65
N GLU A 4 15.67 -58.44 -47.62
CA GLU A 4 14.72 -58.27 -46.50
C GLU A 4 15.36 -57.89 -45.15
N GLU A 5 16.70 -57.85 -45.04
CA GLU A 5 17.38 -57.55 -43.77
C GLU A 5 17.61 -56.05 -43.48
N ALA A 6 17.24 -55.14 -44.39
CA ALA A 6 17.63 -53.72 -44.27
C ALA A 6 16.59 -52.79 -43.60
N ARG A 7 15.55 -53.32 -42.94
CA ARG A 7 14.53 -52.50 -42.23
C ARG A 7 14.42 -52.78 -40.72
N LYS A 8 15.51 -53.20 -40.09
CA LYS A 8 15.66 -53.17 -38.62
C LYS A 8 16.83 -52.27 -38.22
N ALA A 9 16.71 -50.98 -38.48
CA ALA A 9 17.61 -49.99 -37.90
C ALA A 9 16.89 -48.65 -37.76
N SER A 10 16.20 -48.46 -36.64
CA SER A 10 16.08 -47.17 -35.92
C SER A 10 14.91 -47.26 -34.95
N ALA A 11 15.15 -47.82 -33.76
CA ALA A 11 14.32 -47.53 -32.60
C ALA A 11 15.00 -46.35 -31.88
N PRO A 12 14.31 -45.22 -31.61
CA PRO A 12 14.89 -44.15 -30.81
C PRO A 12 15.09 -44.67 -29.38
N ARG A 13 16.34 -44.73 -28.91
CA ARG A 13 16.63 -45.03 -27.51
C ARG A 13 15.94 -43.98 -26.63
N PRO A 14 15.23 -44.35 -25.56
CA PRO A 14 14.78 -43.38 -24.56
C PRO A 14 16.04 -42.75 -23.94
N GLN A 15 16.23 -41.45 -24.13
CA GLN A 15 17.26 -40.70 -23.41
C GLN A 15 16.87 -40.70 -21.94
N ALA A 16 17.56 -41.53 -21.14
CA ALA A 16 17.52 -41.45 -19.69
C ALA A 16 18.10 -40.09 -19.28
N LYS A 17 17.22 -39.19 -18.86
CA LYS A 17 17.56 -37.86 -18.36
C LYS A 17 18.35 -38.00 -17.05
N ALA A 18 19.59 -37.50 -17.05
CA ALA A 18 20.49 -37.57 -15.91
C ALA A 18 19.87 -36.90 -14.64
N PRO A 19 19.91 -37.56 -13.47
CA PRO A 19 19.48 -36.95 -12.21
C PRO A 19 20.64 -36.16 -11.61
N GLY A 20 20.55 -34.83 -11.57
CA GLY A 20 21.55 -34.05 -10.84
C GLY A 20 21.79 -32.60 -11.26
N ALA A 21 20.79 -31.85 -11.73
CA ALA A 21 20.96 -30.41 -11.85
C ALA A 21 20.64 -29.74 -10.49
N PRO A 22 21.58 -28.99 -9.87
CA PRO A 22 21.31 -28.29 -8.62
C PRO A 22 20.31 -27.16 -8.88
N THR A 23 19.13 -27.25 -8.26
CA THR A 23 18.12 -26.20 -8.31
C THR A 23 18.68 -24.94 -7.64
N LYS A 24 18.96 -23.95 -8.47
CA LYS A 24 19.36 -22.59 -8.11
C LYS A 24 18.48 -22.09 -6.96
N LYS A 25 19.11 -21.84 -5.81
CA LYS A 25 18.50 -21.31 -4.59
C LYS A 25 17.52 -20.19 -4.97
N GLU A 26 16.22 -20.47 -4.84
CA GLU A 26 15.15 -19.51 -5.14
C GLU A 26 15.27 -18.35 -4.16
N ARG A 27 15.98 -17.30 -4.57
CA ARG A 27 15.84 -16.00 -3.93
C ARG A 27 14.46 -15.49 -4.34
N THR A 28 13.58 -15.25 -3.37
CA THR A 28 12.26 -14.67 -3.59
C THR A 28 12.40 -13.48 -4.53
N SER A 29 11.81 -13.57 -5.71
CA SER A 29 11.88 -12.49 -6.68
C SER A 29 11.09 -11.29 -6.15
N PRO A 30 11.52 -10.03 -6.41
CA PRO A 30 10.74 -8.85 -6.01
C PRO A 30 9.29 -8.90 -6.48
N ARG A 31 9.02 -9.48 -7.65
CA ARG A 31 7.66 -9.69 -8.19
C ARG A 31 6.81 -10.59 -7.30
N GLN A 32 7.40 -11.63 -6.73
CA GLN A 32 6.72 -12.54 -5.81
C GLN A 32 6.41 -11.83 -4.48
N PHE A 33 7.35 -11.05 -3.95
CA PHE A 33 7.12 -10.23 -2.75
C PHE A 33 5.95 -9.26 -2.92
N PHE A 34 5.86 -8.52 -4.04
CA PHE A 34 4.70 -7.64 -4.30
C PHE A 34 3.37 -8.40 -4.37
N LYS A 35 3.38 -9.60 -4.95
CA LYS A 35 2.18 -10.45 -5.01
C LYS A 35 1.74 -10.91 -3.61
N GLU A 36 2.70 -11.27 -2.76
CA GLU A 36 2.46 -11.62 -1.36
C GLU A 36 1.93 -10.41 -0.57
N VAL A 37 2.52 -9.22 -0.74
CA VAL A 37 2.08 -7.97 -0.07
C VAL A 37 0.66 -7.57 -0.48
N VAL A 38 0.31 -7.64 -1.77
CA VAL A 38 -1.06 -7.33 -2.22
C VAL A 38 -2.06 -8.32 -1.62
N GLY A 39 -1.70 -9.61 -1.54
CA GLY A 39 -2.53 -10.63 -0.90
C GLY A 39 -2.77 -10.35 0.60
N GLU A 40 -1.78 -9.79 1.30
CA GLU A 40 -1.93 -9.40 2.70
C GLU A 40 -2.73 -8.09 2.86
N LEU A 41 -2.50 -7.10 1.99
CA LEU A 41 -3.25 -5.83 1.99
C LEU A 41 -4.74 -6.01 1.71
N GLN A 42 -5.13 -7.08 1.00
CA GLN A 42 -6.53 -7.44 0.79
C GLN A 42 -7.22 -7.93 2.07
N LYS A 43 -6.46 -8.37 3.08
CA LYS A 43 -7.01 -8.75 4.40
C LYS A 43 -7.26 -7.55 5.30
N VAL A 44 -6.70 -6.39 4.95
CA VAL A 44 -6.94 -5.15 5.68
C VAL A 44 -8.38 -4.73 5.39
N ALA A 45 -9.15 -4.54 6.45
CA ALA A 45 -10.50 -3.98 6.36
C ALA A 45 -10.38 -2.50 5.96
N TRP A 46 -10.33 -2.23 4.66
CA TRP A 46 -10.37 -0.87 4.16
C TRP A 46 -11.75 -0.29 4.46
N PRO A 47 -11.80 0.86 5.14
CA PRO A 47 -13.05 1.45 5.55
C PRO A 47 -13.92 1.77 4.33
N SER A 48 -15.23 1.69 4.52
CA SER A 48 -16.18 2.06 3.47
C SER A 48 -16.10 3.56 3.19
N ARG A 49 -16.47 3.98 1.98
CA ARG A 49 -16.50 5.42 1.62
C ARG A 49 -17.36 6.23 2.59
N GLN A 50 -18.40 5.62 3.16
CA GLN A 50 -19.29 6.26 4.12
C GLN A 50 -18.60 6.50 5.47
N GLU A 51 -17.82 5.53 5.96
CA GLU A 51 -17.04 5.66 7.20
C GLU A 51 -15.99 6.77 7.07
N VAL A 52 -15.26 6.79 5.94
CA VAL A 52 -14.27 7.85 5.68
C VAL A 52 -14.91 9.23 5.69
N VAL A 53 -16.07 9.38 5.06
CA VAL A 53 -16.80 10.66 5.05
C VAL A 53 -17.29 11.03 6.46
N ALA A 54 -17.86 10.08 7.20
CA ALA A 54 -18.33 10.33 8.56
C ALA A 54 -17.19 10.79 9.48
N TYR A 55 -16.05 10.11 9.45
CA TYR A 55 -14.88 10.51 10.23
C TYR A 55 -14.31 11.86 9.79
N SER A 56 -14.28 12.13 8.48
CA SER A 56 -13.83 13.43 7.97
C SER A 56 -14.73 14.58 8.45
N ILE A 57 -16.05 14.38 8.48
CA ILE A 57 -17.01 15.38 8.98
C ILE A 57 -16.75 15.68 10.46
N VAL A 58 -16.57 14.64 11.29
CA VAL A 58 -16.28 14.82 12.72
C VAL A 58 -15.00 15.64 12.92
N VAL A 59 -13.95 15.35 12.16
CA VAL A 59 -12.68 16.10 12.22
C VAL A 59 -12.88 17.56 11.79
N ILE A 60 -13.58 17.81 10.68
CA ILE A 60 -13.85 19.18 10.19
C ILE A 60 -14.61 19.98 11.25
N VAL A 61 -15.67 19.41 11.83
CA VAL A 61 -16.46 20.08 12.88
C VAL A 61 -15.60 20.38 14.10
N SER A 62 -14.80 19.41 14.56
CA SER A 62 -13.89 19.58 15.69
C SER A 62 -12.88 20.71 15.46
N VAL A 63 -12.26 20.76 14.27
CA VAL A 63 -11.32 21.81 13.88
C VAL A 63 -12.00 23.18 13.88
N ILE A 64 -13.21 23.29 13.32
CA ILE A 64 -13.96 24.56 13.30
C ILE A 64 -14.27 25.03 14.72
N VAL A 65 -14.68 24.15 15.62
CA VAL A 65 -14.98 24.50 17.02
C VAL A 65 -13.74 25.05 17.71
N ILE A 66 -12.62 24.32 17.65
CA ILE A 66 -11.36 24.74 18.29
C ILE A 66 -10.85 26.04 17.66
N ALA A 67 -10.87 26.15 16.33
CA ALA A 67 -10.44 27.35 15.63
C ALA A 67 -11.29 28.57 16.01
N SER A 68 -12.61 28.40 16.14
CA SER A 68 -13.53 29.47 16.55
C SER A 68 -13.27 29.91 17.99
N LEU A 69 -12.98 28.97 18.89
CA LEU A 69 -12.61 29.28 20.28
C LEU A 69 -11.31 30.07 20.36
N ILE A 70 -10.26 29.64 19.65
CA ILE A 70 -8.98 30.34 19.59
C ILE A 70 -9.18 31.73 19.00
N PHE A 71 -9.86 31.84 17.87
CA PHE A 71 -10.16 33.11 17.21
C PHE A 71 -10.93 34.07 18.13
N GLY A 72 -11.97 33.60 18.81
CA GLY A 72 -12.74 34.41 19.74
C GLY A 72 -11.88 34.89 20.92
N LEU A 73 -11.04 34.01 21.46
CA LEU A 73 -10.14 34.33 22.55
C LEU A 73 -9.08 35.35 22.13
N ASP A 74 -8.45 35.17 20.97
CA ASP A 74 -7.49 36.10 20.38
C ASP A 74 -8.13 37.47 20.13
N PHE A 75 -9.37 37.51 19.65
CA PHE A 75 -10.10 38.76 19.45
C PHE A 75 -10.33 39.51 20.76
N ILE A 76 -10.78 38.80 21.80
CA ILE A 76 -11.00 39.37 23.13
C ILE A 76 -9.68 39.86 23.72
N PHE A 77 -8.62 39.05 23.67
CA PHE A 77 -7.31 39.44 24.18
C PHE A 77 -6.74 40.64 23.44
N THR A 78 -6.87 40.68 22.12
CA THR A 78 -6.43 41.83 21.31
C THR A 78 -7.12 43.11 21.79
N LYS A 79 -8.43 43.08 21.98
CA LYS A 79 -9.19 44.23 22.47
C LYS A 79 -8.83 44.61 23.89
N ALA A 80 -8.67 43.63 24.78
CA ALA A 80 -8.29 43.86 26.17
C ALA A 80 -6.89 44.49 26.28
N VAL A 81 -5.93 43.98 25.52
CA VAL A 81 -4.56 44.50 25.45
C VAL A 81 -4.57 45.94 24.91
N LEU A 82 -5.23 46.19 23.78
CA LEU A 82 -5.30 47.56 23.21
C LEU A 82 -5.92 48.56 24.19
N ALA A 83 -6.98 48.16 24.89
CA ALA A 83 -7.63 48.98 25.91
C ALA A 83 -6.72 49.23 27.13
N LEU A 84 -6.00 48.21 27.61
CA LEU A 84 -5.09 48.33 28.76
C LEU A 84 -3.85 49.19 28.45
N PHE A 85 -3.31 49.09 27.24
CA PHE A 85 -2.16 49.89 26.81
C PHE A 85 -2.53 51.28 26.29
N GLY A 86 -3.81 51.67 26.37
CA GLY A 86 -4.26 53.04 26.09
C GLY A 86 -4.01 53.52 24.65
N VAL A 87 -3.84 52.59 23.71
CA VAL A 87 -3.61 52.90 22.29
C VAL A 87 -4.82 53.62 21.66
N ASP A 88 -5.99 53.54 22.30
CA ASP A 88 -7.21 54.25 21.88
C ASP A 88 -7.28 55.72 22.39
N SER A 89 -6.34 56.19 23.22
CA SER A 89 -6.40 57.52 23.89
C SER A 89 -5.28 58.51 23.51
N THR A 90 -4.71 58.43 22.32
CA THR A 90 -3.90 59.50 21.70
C THR A 90 -4.43 59.75 20.29
#